data_AF-A0A7X8YMM7-F1
#
_entry.id   AF-A0A7X8YMM7-F1
#
_cell.length_a   1.000
_cell.length_b   1.000
_cell.length_c   1.000
_cell.angle_alpha   90.00
_cell.angle_beta   90.00
_cell.angle_gamma   90.00
#
_symmetry.space_group_name_H-M   'P 1'
#
loop_
_entity.id
_entity.type
_entity.pdbx_description
1 polymer ?
#
loop_
_entity_poly.entity_id
_entity_poly.type
_entity_poly.pdbx_seq_one_letter_code
_entity_poly.pdbx_strand_id
1 'polypeptide(L)'
;MMTLIRIYCETSEEMCHLSSVEYSPDFLKALAEIGVITLHNDYISSGELRKVKRLLRLKGMLGVNTAGAAIIIDLLDRIEALEAEVHALKRR
;
A
#
# COMPACT_ATOMS: atom_id res chain seq x y z
N MET A 1 10.64 18.20 40.17
CA MET A 1 10.63 18.68 38.78
C MET A 1 10.41 17.48 37.87
N MET A 2 9.33 17.46 37.09
CA MET A 2 9.07 16.39 36.12
C MET A 2 9.68 16.77 34.77
N THR A 3 10.61 15.95 34.28
CA THR A 3 11.24 16.12 32.97
C THR A 3 10.34 15.48 31.91
N LEU A 4 9.86 16.27 30.97
CA LEU A 4 9.05 15.80 29.85
C LEU A 4 9.98 15.29 28.75
N ILE A 5 9.98 13.98 28.51
CA ILE A 5 10.74 13.38 27.41
C ILE A 5 9.81 13.33 26.19
N ARG A 6 10.17 14.08 25.14
CA ARG A 6 9.46 14.07 23.87
C ARG A 6 10.05 12.95 23.00
N ILE A 7 9.38 11.81 22.95
CA ILE A 7 9.78 10.70 22.08
C ILE A 7 9.30 11.04 20.67
N TYR A 8 10.25 11.26 19.75
CA TYR A 8 9.98 11.39 18.32
C TYR A 8 9.97 9.97 17.75
N CYS A 9 8.79 9.47 17.37
CA CYS A 9 8.65 8.18 16.72
C CYS A 9 8.58 8.44 15.21
N GLU A 10 9.72 8.35 14.52
CA GLU A 10 9.72 8.24 13.07
C GLU A 10 9.06 6.89 12.76
N THR A 11 7.86 6.93 12.18
CA THR A 11 7.07 5.74 11.85
C THR A 11 7.74 5.06 10.65
N SER A 12 8.90 4.45 10.87
CA SER A 12 9.51 3.54 9.91
C SER A 12 8.53 2.41 9.72
N GLU A 13 7.96 2.28 8.52
CA GLU A 13 7.13 1.13 8.20
C GLU A 13 7.93 -0.15 8.46
N GLU A 14 7.29 -1.12 9.10
CA GLU A 14 7.90 -2.42 9.37
C GLU A 14 8.23 -3.11 8.04
N MET A 15 9.47 -3.57 7.91
CA MET A 15 9.99 -4.29 6.75
C MET A 15 10.00 -5.78 7.04
N CYS A 16 9.29 -6.55 6.23
CA CYS A 16 9.20 -7.99 6.33
C CYS A 16 10.02 -8.66 5.23
N HIS A 17 10.70 -9.77 5.54
CA HIS A 17 11.37 -10.55 4.52
C HIS A 17 10.34 -11.28 3.63
N LEU A 18 10.60 -11.43 2.32
CA LEU A 18 9.63 -12.05 1.41
C LEU A 18 9.27 -13.50 1.77
N SER A 19 10.18 -14.22 2.43
CA SER A 19 9.90 -15.60 2.87
C SER A 19 9.02 -15.69 4.12
N SER A 20 8.78 -14.58 4.83
CA SER A 20 8.01 -14.58 6.08
C SER A 20 6.57 -14.10 5.90
N VAL A 21 6.13 -13.84 4.68
CA VAL A 21 4.78 -13.34 4.37
C VAL A 21 3.95 -14.41 3.68
N GLU A 22 2.63 -14.20 3.64
CA GLU A 22 1.65 -15.15 3.10
C GLU A 22 1.79 -15.40 1.59
N TYR A 23 2.45 -14.50 0.87
CA TYR A 23 2.58 -14.54 -0.59
C TYR A 23 3.93 -15.11 -1.01
N SER A 24 3.96 -15.86 -2.13
CA SER A 24 5.22 -16.38 -2.65
C SER A 24 6.16 -15.24 -3.08
N PRO A 25 7.48 -15.35 -2.86
CA PRO A 25 8.43 -14.34 -3.30
C PRO A 25 8.37 -14.05 -4.80
N ASP A 26 8.19 -15.08 -5.64
CA ASP A 26 8.10 -14.92 -7.10
C ASP A 26 6.87 -14.12 -7.52
N PHE A 27 5.73 -14.31 -6.83
CA PHE A 27 4.53 -13.53 -7.08
C PHE A 27 4.74 -12.05 -6.72
N LEU A 28 5.38 -11.77 -5.58
CA LEU A 28 5.70 -10.40 -5.17
C LEU A 28 6.69 -9.73 -6.13
N LYS A 29 7.70 -10.48 -6.61
CA LYS A 29 8.64 -9.99 -7.63
C LYS A 29 7.92 -9.66 -8.93
N ALA A 30 7.02 -10.52 -9.40
CA ALA A 30 6.23 -10.25 -10.60
C ALA A 30 5.35 -8.99 -10.46
N LEU A 31 4.79 -8.73 -9.27
CA LEU A 31 4.05 -7.48 -9.00
C LEU A 31 4.97 -6.24 -9.00
N ALA A 32 6.18 -6.38 -8.47
CA ALA A 32 7.17 -5.30 -8.46
C ALA A 32 7.67 -4.96 -9.88
N GLU A 33 7.88 -5.97 -10.71
CA GLU A 33 8.29 -5.82 -12.12
C GLU A 33 7.31 -4.99 -12.94
N ILE A 34 6.00 -5.12 -12.66
CA ILE A 34 4.94 -4.34 -13.31
C ILE A 34 4.63 -3.02 -12.58
N GLY A 35 5.42 -2.66 -11.56
CA GLY A 35 5.31 -1.40 -10.83
C GLY A 35 4.13 -1.29 -9.85
N VAL A 36 3.48 -2.41 -9.52
CA VAL A 36 2.32 -2.39 -8.60
C VAL A 36 2.74 -2.23 -7.14
N ILE A 37 3.90 -2.78 -6.81
CA ILE A 37 4.51 -2.62 -5.48
C ILE A 37 5.98 -2.27 -5.59
N THR A 38 6.55 -1.79 -4.49
CA THR A 38 7.99 -1.57 -4.33
C THR A 38 8.59 -2.60 -3.39
N LEU A 39 9.74 -3.16 -3.78
CA LEU A 39 10.54 -4.07 -2.95
C LEU A 39 11.88 -3.41 -2.64
N HIS A 40 12.41 -3.68 -1.44
CA HIS A 40 13.76 -3.29 -1.03
C HIS A 40 14.58 -4.57 -0.84
N ASN A 41 15.30 -4.98 -1.88
CA ASN A 41 15.91 -6.31 -1.96
C ASN A 41 14.86 -7.42 -1.73
N ASP A 42 15.12 -8.35 -0.81
CA ASP A 42 14.17 -9.39 -0.39
C ASP A 42 13.29 -8.94 0.79
N TYR A 43 13.00 -7.64 0.89
CA TYR A 43 12.09 -7.08 1.90
C TYR A 43 10.97 -6.25 1.27
N ILE A 44 9.84 -6.25 1.96
CA ILE A 44 8.63 -5.53 1.60
C ILE A 44 8.09 -4.80 2.83
N SER A 45 7.56 -3.59 2.65
CA SER A 45 6.94 -2.86 3.75
C SER A 45 5.51 -3.35 4.03
N SER A 46 5.05 -3.13 5.25
CA SER A 46 3.64 -3.38 5.61
C SER A 46 2.64 -2.61 4.75
N GLY A 47 2.99 -1.40 4.27
CA GLY A 47 2.18 -0.60 3.35
C GLY A 47 2.03 -1.26 1.98
N GLU A 48 3.14 -1.76 1.43
CA GLU A 48 3.17 -2.50 0.16
C GLU A 48 2.41 -3.83 0.26
N LEU A 49 2.53 -4.57 1.36
CA LEU A 49 1.71 -5.77 1.62
C LEU A 49 0.21 -5.46 1.64
N ARG A 50 -0.19 -4.31 2.19
CA ARG A 50 -1.58 -3.85 2.18
C ARG A 50 -2.06 -3.57 0.75
N LYS A 51 -1.21 -2.99 -0.12
CA LYS A 51 -1.52 -2.83 -1.55
C LYS A 51 -1.75 -4.17 -2.24
N VAL A 52 -0.89 -5.18 -2.00
CA VAL A 52 -1.07 -6.55 -2.53
C VAL A 52 -2.43 -7.12 -2.13
N LYS A 53 -2.78 -7.03 -0.84
CA LYS A 53 -4.07 -7.54 -0.34
C LYS A 53 -5.27 -6.86 -1.00
N ARG A 54 -5.20 -5.53 -1.15
CA ARG A 54 -6.26 -4.74 -1.79
C ARG A 54 -6.41 -5.10 -3.27
N LEU A 55 -5.30 -5.27 -3.98
CA LEU A 55 -5.24 -5.73 -5.37
C LEU A 55 -5.94 -7.07 -5.56
N LEU A 56 -5.55 -8.08 -4.78
CA LEU A 56 -6.12 -9.42 -4.89
C LEU A 56 -7.62 -9.44 -4.57
N ARG A 57 -8.04 -8.68 -3.56
CA ARG A 57 -9.46 -8.54 -3.22
C ARG A 57 -10.25 -7.92 -4.37
N LEU A 58 -9.76 -6.81 -4.93
CA LEU A 58 -10.44 -6.09 -6.01
C LEU A 58 -10.50 -6.94 -7.30
N LYS A 59 -9.38 -7.60 -7.62
CA LYS A 59 -9.29 -8.56 -8.72
C LYS A 59 -10.37 -9.65 -8.60
N GLY A 60 -10.50 -10.26 -7.42
CA GLY A 60 -11.50 -11.29 -7.15
C GLY A 60 -12.94 -10.78 -7.20
N MET A 61 -13.19 -9.57 -6.69
CA MET A 61 -14.53 -8.97 -6.68
C MET A 61 -15.02 -8.56 -8.07
N LEU A 62 -14.12 -8.05 -8.92
CA LEU A 62 -14.50 -7.48 -10.23
C LEU A 62 -14.22 -8.43 -11.41
N GLY A 63 -13.56 -9.57 -11.17
CA GLY A 63 -13.21 -10.51 -12.23
C GLY A 63 -12.20 -9.95 -13.24
N VAL A 64 -11.43 -8.94 -12.84
CA VAL A 64 -10.42 -8.29 -13.71
C VAL A 64 -9.06 -8.98 -13.60
N ASN A 65 -8.15 -8.70 -14.53
CA ASN A 65 -6.76 -9.15 -14.42
C ASN A 65 -5.96 -8.24 -13.46
N THR A 66 -4.71 -8.61 -13.17
CA THR A 66 -3.85 -7.89 -12.22
C THR A 66 -3.59 -6.44 -12.65
N ALA A 67 -3.31 -6.21 -13.94
CA ALA A 67 -3.08 -4.87 -14.48
C ALA A 67 -4.33 -3.97 -14.35
N GLY A 68 -5.50 -4.52 -14.72
CA GLY A 68 -6.77 -3.83 -14.55
C GLY A 68 -7.07 -3.52 -13.09
N ALA A 69 -6.80 -4.46 -12.18
CA ALA A 69 -6.98 -4.22 -10.74
C ALA A 69 -6.07 -3.10 -10.22
N ALA A 70 -4.81 -3.03 -10.70
CA ALA A 70 -3.87 -1.98 -10.32
C ALA A 70 -4.36 -0.59 -10.78
N ILE A 71 -4.76 -0.48 -12.05
CA ILE A 71 -5.31 0.76 -12.61
C ILE A 71 -6.54 1.22 -11.82
N ILE A 72 -7.44 0.30 -11.48
CA ILE A 72 -8.65 0.65 -10.71
C ILE A 72 -8.28 1.13 -9.31
N ILE A 73 -7.29 0.51 -8.65
CA ILE A 73 -6.82 0.96 -7.33
C ILE A 73 -6.29 2.37 -7.38
N ASP A 74 -5.44 2.70 -8.35
CA ASP A 74 -4.87 4.04 -8.52
C ASP A 74 -5.97 5.09 -8.78
N LEU A 75 -6.98 4.73 -9.58
CA LEU A 75 -8.12 5.60 -9.83
C LEU A 75 -8.95 5.84 -8.56
N LEU A 76 -9.18 4.80 -7.76
CA LEU A 76 -9.89 4.93 -6.48
C LEU A 76 -9.11 5.84 -5.51
N ASP A 77 -7.79 5.67 -5.40
CA ASP A 77 -6.95 6.53 -4.55
C ASP A 77 -7.01 8.00 -5.00
N ARG A 78 -7.00 8.24 -6.30
CA ARG A 78 -7.15 9.58 -6.86
C ARG A 78 -8.54 10.18 -6.57
N ILE A 79 -9.60 9.38 -6.65
CA ILE A 79 -10.96 9.83 -6.32
C ILE A 79 -11.06 10.20 -4.84
N GLU A 80 -10.56 9.34 -3.94
CA GLU A 80 -10.57 9.60 -2.49
C GLU A 80 -9.81 10.89 -2.15
N ALA A 81 -8.66 11.13 -2.79
CA ALA A 81 -7.89 12.36 -2.62
C ALA A 81 -8.67 13.61 -3.07
N LEU A 82 -9.33 13.53 -4.24
CA LEU A 82 -10.15 14.62 -4.77
C LEU A 82 -11.37 14.90 -3.88
N GLU A 83 -12.03 13.85 -3.37
CA GLU A 83 -13.16 13.99 -2.44
C GLU A 83 -12.72 14.65 -1.13
N ALA A 84 -11.56 14.26 -0.59
CA ALA A 84 -10.99 14.88 0.61
C ALA A 84 -10.72 16.37 0.41
N GLU A 85 -10.17 16.76 -0.74
CA GLU A 85 -9.94 18.16 -1.11
C GLU A 85 -11.26 18.95 -1.18
N VAL A 86 -12.27 18.42 -1.88
CA VAL A 86 -13.61 19.03 -1.97
C VAL A 86 -14.22 19.22 -0.58
N HIS A 87 -14.11 18.21 0.30
CA HIS A 87 -14.60 18.31 1.67
C HIS A 87 -13.85 19.35 2.50
N ALA A 88 -12.53 19.48 2.32
CA ALA A 88 -11.75 20.52 2.99
C ALA A 88 -12.16 21.92 2.54
N LEU A 89 -12.43 22.11 1.25
CA LEU A 89 -12.89 23.39 0.70
C LEU A 89 -14.28 23.79 1.19
N LYS A 90 -15.22 22.83 1.29
CA LYS A 90 -16.59 23.07 1.79
C LYS A 90 -16.69 23.37 3.29
N ARG A 91 -15.66 23.05 4.07
CA ARG A 91 -15.60 23.31 5.52
C ARG A 91 -14.99 24.67 5.87
N ARG A 92 -14.60 25.46 4.86
CA ARG A 92 -14.22 26.88 4.98
C ARG A 92 -15.44 27.74 4.76
#